data_AF-A0A2V7XHF0-F1
#
_entry.id   AF-A0A2V7XHF0-F1
#
_cell.length_a   1.000
_cell.length_b   1.000
_cell.length_c   1.000
_cell.angle_alpha   90.00
_cell.angle_beta   90.00
_cell.angle_gamma   90.00
#
_symmetry.space_group_name_H-M   'P 1'
#
loop_
_entity.id
_entity.type
_entity.pdbx_description
1 polymer ?
#
loop_
_entity_poly.entity_id
_entity_poly.type
_entity_poly.pdbx_seq_one_letter_code
_entity_poly.pdbx_strand_id
1 'polypeptide(L)'
;MFLARPAAGEDAHGAPEVRAARASGPISVDGRLDEEAWRHAPLATGFLQREPSEGSPATEPTELRVLYDDGALYVAARLFDREPRKIVRQLSRRDDVAEADSFSLFLDPHHDHRTGVELQV
;
A
#
# COMPACT_ATOMS: atom_id res chain seq x y z
N MET A 1 -12.82 9.84 -21.62
CA MET A 1 -13.32 8.54 -22.12
C MET A 1 -12.19 7.88 -22.89
N PHE A 2 -11.50 6.92 -22.27
CA PHE A 2 -10.79 5.74 -22.82
C PHE A 2 -10.02 5.10 -21.65
N LEU A 3 -10.26 3.81 -21.43
CA LEU A 3 -9.79 2.99 -20.31
C LEU A 3 -8.53 2.21 -20.70
N ALA A 4 -7.61 2.00 -19.76
CA ALA A 4 -6.57 0.98 -19.82
C ALA A 4 -6.61 0.16 -18.52
N ARG A 5 -6.52 -1.17 -18.65
CA ARG A 5 -6.90 -2.16 -17.63
C ARG A 5 -5.65 -2.86 -17.04
N PRO A 6 -5.47 -2.95 -15.71
CA PRO A 6 -4.51 -3.86 -15.11
C PRO A 6 -5.19 -5.13 -14.57
N ALA A 7 -4.39 -6.19 -14.43
CA ALA A 7 -4.81 -7.50 -13.96
C ALA A 7 -4.88 -7.54 -12.42
N ALA A 8 -6.02 -7.11 -11.89
CA ALA A 8 -6.58 -7.55 -10.60
C ALA A 8 -8.11 -7.48 -10.79
N GLY A 9 -8.87 -8.38 -10.13
CA GLY A 9 -10.31 -8.48 -10.33
C GLY A 9 -10.99 -7.11 -10.28
N GLU A 10 -11.75 -6.75 -11.31
CA GLU A 10 -12.50 -5.50 -11.32
C GLU A 10 -13.78 -5.71 -10.53
N ASP A 11 -14.07 -4.81 -9.59
CA ASP A 11 -15.41 -4.67 -9.03
C ASP A 11 -16.36 -4.05 -10.07
N ALA A 12 -17.65 -4.02 -9.77
CA ALA A 12 -18.70 -3.63 -10.72
C ALA A 12 -18.58 -2.18 -11.26
N HIS A 13 -17.61 -1.39 -10.78
CA HIS A 13 -17.39 0.02 -11.13
C HIS A 13 -15.99 0.30 -11.71
N GLY A 14 -15.16 -0.74 -11.92
CA GLY A 14 -13.84 -0.59 -12.54
C GLY A 14 -12.81 0.10 -11.64
N ALA A 15 -13.02 0.10 -10.32
CA ALA A 15 -12.03 0.59 -9.37
C ALA A 15 -10.93 -0.48 -9.18
N PRO A 16 -9.66 -0.08 -8.95
CA PRO A 16 -8.62 -1.04 -8.62
C PRO A 16 -8.95 -1.80 -7.34
N GLU A 17 -8.97 -3.14 -7.39
CA GLU A 17 -9.20 -3.99 -6.23
C GLU A 17 -7.87 -4.50 -5.65
N VAL A 18 -7.70 -4.39 -4.33
CA VAL A 18 -6.64 -5.08 -3.58
C VAL A 18 -7.27 -6.18 -2.74
N ARG A 19 -6.92 -7.43 -3.01
CA ARG A 19 -7.44 -8.58 -2.26
C ARG A 19 -6.53 -8.92 -1.09
N ALA A 20 -7.07 -8.82 0.12
CA ALA A 20 -6.42 -9.33 1.31
C ALA A 20 -6.54 -10.87 1.39
N ALA A 21 -5.49 -11.54 1.85
CA ALA A 21 -5.51 -12.97 2.13
C ALA A 21 -5.39 -13.26 3.63
N ARG A 22 -5.99 -14.35 4.09
CA ARG A 22 -5.84 -14.74 5.49
C ARG A 22 -4.42 -15.26 5.74
N ALA A 23 -3.78 -14.80 6.81
CA ALA A 23 -2.46 -15.28 7.19
C ALA A 23 -2.51 -16.78 7.55
N SER A 24 -1.57 -17.57 7.02
CA SER A 24 -1.44 -19.00 7.31
C SER A 24 -0.73 -19.29 8.63
N GLY A 25 -0.17 -18.27 9.28
CA GLY A 25 0.56 -18.34 10.54
C GLY A 25 0.79 -16.94 11.13
N PRO A 26 1.50 -16.84 12.26
CA PRO A 26 1.80 -15.55 12.89
C PRO A 26 2.65 -14.67 11.99
N ILE A 27 2.40 -13.36 12.04
CA ILE A 27 3.15 -12.33 11.27
C ILE A 27 3.95 -11.48 12.24
N SER A 28 5.27 -11.38 12.03
CA SER A 28 6.14 -10.44 12.73
C SER A 28 6.18 -9.11 11.99
N VAL A 29 5.99 -7.99 12.68
CA VAL A 29 6.06 -6.65 12.08
C VAL A 29 7.44 -6.07 12.34
N ASP A 30 8.45 -6.58 11.63
CA ASP A 30 9.86 -6.17 11.75
C ASP A 30 10.42 -5.50 10.47
N GLY A 31 9.56 -5.30 9.47
CA GLY A 31 9.92 -4.73 8.16
C GLY A 31 10.50 -5.73 7.16
N ARG A 32 10.55 -7.01 7.49
CA ARG A 32 10.96 -8.10 6.59
C ARG A 32 9.73 -8.87 6.12
N LEU A 33 9.78 -9.40 4.89
CA LEU A 33 8.68 -10.18 4.28
C LEU A 33 9.09 -11.65 4.13
N ASP A 34 9.64 -12.22 5.20
CA ASP A 34 10.27 -13.54 5.17
C ASP A 34 9.25 -14.67 5.40
N GLU A 35 8.10 -14.39 6.03
CA GLU A 35 7.04 -15.34 6.32
C GLU A 35 6.39 -15.92 5.05
N GLU A 36 6.02 -17.21 5.12
CA GLU A 36 5.39 -17.92 4.00
C GLU A 36 4.07 -17.29 3.56
N ALA A 37 3.28 -16.75 4.50
CA ALA A 37 2.01 -16.08 4.21
C ALA A 37 2.19 -14.93 3.20
N TRP A 38 3.29 -14.17 3.27
CA TRP A 38 3.56 -13.08 2.32
C TRP A 38 3.82 -13.57 0.89
N ARG A 39 4.36 -14.78 0.73
CA ARG A 39 4.63 -15.36 -0.59
C ARG A 39 3.34 -15.74 -1.33
N HIS A 40 2.29 -16.06 -0.59
CA HIS A 40 0.99 -16.45 -1.14
C HIS A 40 -0.02 -15.29 -1.17
N ALA A 41 0.27 -14.17 -0.49
CA ALA A 41 -0.57 -12.99 -0.54
C ALA A 41 -0.63 -12.44 -1.98
N PRO A 42 -1.83 -12.09 -2.50
CA PRO A 42 -1.97 -11.41 -3.78
C PRO A 42 -1.12 -10.14 -3.83
N LEU A 43 -0.33 -10.01 -4.89
CA LEU A 43 0.50 -8.85 -5.10
C LEU A 43 -0.29 -7.78 -5.87
N ALA A 44 -0.49 -6.63 -5.25
CA ALA A 44 -1.00 -5.43 -5.91
C ALA A 44 0.15 -4.58 -6.45
N THR A 45 0.05 -4.22 -7.73
CA THR A 45 0.99 -3.39 -8.49
C THR A 45 0.22 -2.53 -9.49
N GLY A 46 0.92 -1.78 -10.35
CA GLY A 46 0.27 -0.97 -11.39
C GLY A 46 -0.36 0.31 -10.85
N PHE A 47 0.19 0.82 -9.74
CA PHE A 47 -0.22 2.09 -9.16
C PHE A 47 -0.05 3.24 -10.15
N LEU A 48 -0.92 4.24 -10.02
CA LEU A 48 -0.86 5.48 -10.81
C LEU A 48 -0.25 6.59 -9.96
N GLN A 49 0.39 7.54 -10.63
CA GLN A 49 0.93 8.72 -9.97
C GLN A 49 -0.04 9.90 -10.07
N ARG A 50 -0.03 10.76 -9.05
CA ARG A 50 -0.68 12.07 -9.08
C ARG A 50 0.20 13.13 -9.76
N GLU A 51 1.50 13.02 -9.56
CA GLU A 51 2.50 13.98 -10.02
C GLU A 51 3.68 13.25 -10.68
N PRO A 52 4.40 13.90 -11.63
CA PRO A 52 4.04 15.14 -12.32
C PRO A 52 2.87 15.00 -13.31
N SER A 53 2.50 13.78 -13.70
CA SER A 53 1.41 13.53 -14.67
C SER A 53 0.35 12.65 -14.04
N GLU A 54 -0.76 13.27 -13.65
CA GLU A 54 -1.89 12.59 -13.01
C GLU A 54 -2.44 11.46 -13.88
N GLY A 55 -2.67 10.30 -13.26
CA GLY A 55 -3.26 9.13 -13.89
C GLY A 55 -2.31 8.32 -14.77
N SER A 56 -1.06 8.76 -14.94
CA SER A 56 -0.03 7.95 -15.61
C SER A 56 0.44 6.79 -14.71
N PRO A 57 0.98 5.69 -15.29
CA PRO A 57 1.64 4.66 -14.51
C PRO A 57 2.76 5.25 -13.65
N ALA A 58 2.83 4.85 -12.38
CA ALA A 58 3.84 5.36 -11.46
C ALA A 58 5.26 5.11 -11.99
N THR A 59 6.09 6.16 -11.98
CA THR A 59 7.50 6.07 -12.39
C THR A 59 8.35 5.24 -11.43
N GLU A 60 7.99 5.27 -10.15
CA GLU A 60 8.61 4.49 -9.08
C GLU A 60 7.70 3.31 -8.75
N PRO A 61 8.14 2.05 -8.97
CA PRO A 61 7.32 0.88 -8.70
C PRO A 61 6.94 0.76 -7.22
N THR A 62 5.71 0.35 -6.97
CA THR A 62 5.21 0.00 -5.64
C THR A 62 4.61 -1.39 -5.68
N GLU A 63 5.00 -2.22 -4.72
CA GLU A 63 4.37 -3.50 -4.45
C GLU A 63 3.62 -3.44 -3.12
N LEU A 64 2.35 -3.84 -3.13
CA LEU A 64 1.53 -3.91 -1.93
C LEU A 64 1.01 -5.34 -1.76
N ARG A 65 1.06 -5.85 -0.52
CA ARG A 65 0.41 -7.09 -0.11
C ARG A 65 -0.37 -6.83 1.16
N VAL A 66 -1.54 -7.44 1.27
CA VAL A 66 -2.40 -7.29 2.44
C VAL A 66 -2.73 -8.68 2.98
N LEU A 67 -2.45 -8.88 4.26
CA LEU A 67 -2.84 -10.07 5.01
C LEU A 67 -3.76 -9.68 6.15
N TYR A 68 -4.52 -10.65 6.67
CA TYR A 68 -5.31 -10.45 7.89
C TYR A 68 -5.43 -11.74 8.70
N ASP A 69 -5.73 -11.59 9.99
CA ASP A 69 -6.21 -12.67 10.85
C ASP A 69 -7.37 -12.17 11.73
N ASP A 70 -7.68 -12.87 12.83
CA ASP A 70 -8.78 -12.49 13.72
C ASP A 70 -8.47 -11.27 14.59
N GLY A 71 -7.20 -10.85 14.67
CA GLY A 71 -6.74 -9.77 15.53
C GLY A 71 -6.22 -8.54 14.79
N ALA A 72 -5.75 -8.67 13.55
CA ALA A 72 -5.11 -7.58 12.84
C ALA A 72 -5.24 -7.64 11.31
N LEU A 73 -5.11 -6.45 10.71
CA LEU A 73 -4.79 -6.25 9.30
C LEU A 73 -3.29 -5.98 9.19
N TYR A 74 -2.61 -6.73 8.33
CA TYR A 74 -1.17 -6.59 8.07
C TYR A 74 -0.98 -6.03 6.66
N VAL A 75 -0.20 -4.96 6.56
CA VAL A 75 0.05 -4.27 5.29
C VAL A 75 1.55 -4.23 5.03
N ALA A 76 1.95 -4.80 3.90
CA ALA A 76 3.32 -4.80 3.43
C ALA A 76 3.42 -3.95 2.17
N ALA A 77 4.13 -2.83 2.24
CA ALA A 77 4.42 -1.97 1.11
C ALA A 77 5.92 -1.97 0.84
N ARG A 78 6.31 -2.25 -0.41
CA ARG A 78 7.68 -2.10 -0.89
C ARG A 78 7.69 -1.01 -1.96
N LEU A 79 8.25 0.13 -1.58
CA LEU A 79 8.38 1.33 -2.41
C LEU A 79 9.79 1.33 -2.98
N PHE A 80 9.90 1.21 -4.31
CA PHE A 80 11.18 1.26 -5.00
C PHE A 80 11.50 2.71 -5.35
N ASP A 81 12.76 3.10 -5.20
CA ASP A 81 13.24 4.43 -5.58
C ASP A 81 14.49 4.26 -6.45
N ARG A 82 14.53 4.92 -7.60
CA ARG A 82 15.69 4.90 -8.52
C ARG A 82 16.93 5.59 -7.96
N GLU A 83 16.75 6.52 -7.04
CA GLU A 83 17.78 7.30 -6.36
C GLU A 83 17.75 7.07 -4.84
N PRO A 84 17.94 5.83 -4.34
CA PRO A 84 17.72 5.48 -2.93
C PRO A 84 18.64 6.22 -1.94
N ARG A 85 19.69 6.88 -2.44
CA ARG A 85 20.59 7.74 -1.67
C ARG A 85 19.99 9.12 -1.35
N LYS A 86 18.91 9.50 -2.03
CA LYS A 86 18.19 10.77 -1.85
C LYS A 86 16.99 10.65 -0.93
N ILE A 87 16.57 9.43 -0.57
CA ILE A 87 15.48 9.17 0.38
C ILE A 87 15.74 9.96 1.65
N VAL A 88 14.85 10.91 1.95
CA VAL A 88 14.97 11.77 3.13
C VAL A 88 14.47 11.01 4.34
N ARG A 89 15.29 10.94 5.39
CA ARG A 89 15.03 10.14 6.61
C ARG A 89 15.08 10.99 7.87
N GLN A 90 14.57 12.21 7.79
CA GLN A 90 14.58 13.10 8.95
C GLN A 90 13.70 12.49 10.05
N LEU A 91 14.29 12.20 11.20
CA LEU A 91 13.53 11.80 12.37
C LEU A 91 12.90 13.07 12.98
N SER A 92 11.59 13.19 12.90
CA SER A 92 10.82 14.14 13.70
C SER A 92 10.27 13.45 14.95
N ARG A 93 9.72 14.23 15.88
CA ARG A 93 8.92 13.65 16.95
C ARG A 93 7.63 13.10 16.35
N ARG A 94 7.05 12.11 17.02
CA ARG A 94 5.68 11.68 16.77
C ARG A 94 4.77 12.91 16.74
N ASP A 95 3.99 13.07 15.67
CA ASP A 95 3.08 14.17 15.38
C ASP A 95 3.72 15.48 14.83
N ASP A 96 5.05 15.52 14.59
CA ASP A 96 5.72 16.62 13.87
C ASP A 96 5.93 16.24 12.39
N VAL A 97 5.62 17.15 11.46
CA VAL A 97 5.85 16.92 10.01
C VAL A 97 7.35 16.91 9.73
N ALA A 98 7.88 15.74 9.37
CA ALA A 98 9.21 15.63 8.79
C ALA A 98 9.14 15.84 7.28
N GLU A 99 10.15 16.51 6.71
CA GLU A 99 10.50 16.32 5.31
C GLU A 99 11.09 14.90 5.21
N ALA A 100 10.24 13.91 4.94
CA ALA A 100 10.60 12.50 4.81
C ALA A 100 9.70 11.84 3.77
N ASP A 101 10.24 10.84 3.10
CA ASP A 101 9.41 9.99 2.24
C ASP A 101 8.46 9.19 3.14
N SER A 102 7.18 9.15 2.78
CA SER A 102 6.14 8.55 3.62
C SER A 102 5.21 7.64 2.83
N PHE A 103 4.64 6.66 3.52
CA PHE A 103 3.53 5.86 3.01
C PHE A 103 2.28 6.11 3.87
N SER A 104 1.18 6.53 3.24
CA SER A 104 -0.12 6.68 3.89
C SER A 104 -1.11 5.61 3.41
N LEU A 105 -1.81 4.99 4.36
CA LEU A 105 -2.93 4.10 4.14
C LEU A 105 -4.20 4.73 4.70
N PHE A 106 -5.19 4.94 3.85
CA PHE A 106 -6.52 5.40 4.23
C PHE A 106 -7.46 4.20 4.31
N LEU A 107 -8.12 4.01 5.45
CA LEU A 107 -9.09 2.95 5.67
C LEU A 107 -10.43 3.55 6.09
N ASP A 108 -11.51 3.03 5.51
CA ASP A 108 -12.88 3.17 6.00
C ASP A 108 -13.32 1.80 6.54
N PRO A 109 -13.12 1.52 7.85
CA PRO A 109 -13.42 0.19 8.42
C PRO A 109 -14.91 -0.11 8.50
N HIS A 110 -15.76 0.92 8.45
CA HIS A 110 -17.22 0.78 8.55
C HIS A 110 -17.91 0.75 7.20
N HIS A 111 -17.17 1.05 6.13
CA HIS A 111 -17.68 1.19 4.77
C HIS A 111 -18.86 2.16 4.70
N ASP A 112 -18.78 3.27 5.47
CA ASP A 112 -19.84 4.27 5.53
C ASP A 112 -19.60 5.44 4.55
N HIS A 113 -18.41 5.48 3.92
CA HIS A 113 -17.92 6.52 3.02
C HIS A 113 -17.89 7.93 3.64
N ARG A 114 -17.82 8.01 4.97
CA ARG A 114 -17.91 9.27 5.74
C ARG A 114 -16.83 9.37 6.80
N THR A 115 -16.47 8.25 7.42
CA THR A 115 -15.46 8.16 8.46
C THR A 115 -14.32 7.27 8.02
N GLY A 116 -13.12 7.62 8.43
CA GLY A 116 -11.92 6.87 8.07
C GLY A 116 -10.76 7.23 8.97
N VAL A 117 -9.72 6.42 8.85
CA VAL A 117 -8.45 6.59 9.56
C VAL A 117 -7.31 6.64 8.54
N GLU A 118 -6.33 7.49 8.80
CA GLU A 118 -5.06 7.50 8.09
C GLU A 118 -3.99 6.87 8.99
N LEU A 119 -3.24 5.94 8.41
CA LEU A 119 -2.05 5.34 8.99
C LEU A 119 -0.87 5.79 8.13
N GLN A 120 0.01 6.62 8.67
CA GLN A 120 1.20 7.12 7.98
C GLN A 120 2.47 6.60 8.64
N VAL A 121 3.43 6.18 7.84
CA VAL A 121 4.77 5.74 8.25
C VAL A 121 5.86 6.36 7.40
#